data_AF-A0A7C5KTS5-F1
#
_entry.id   AF-A0A7C5KTS5-F1
#
_cell.length_a   1.000
_cell.length_b   1.000
_cell.length_c   1.000
_cell.angle_alpha   90.00
_cell.angle_beta   90.00
_cell.angle_gamma   90.00
#
_symmetry.space_group_name_H-M   'P 1'
#
loop_
_entity.id
_entity.type
_entity.pdbx_description
1 polymer ?
#
loop_
_entity_poly.entity_id
_entity_poly.type
_entity_poly.pdbx_seq_one_letter_code
_entity_poly.pdbx_strand_id
1 'polypeptide(L)'
;GYSTGVPGLMWSWNKCKSSPITRLTSNITTIKSGIDNMQARDKTYIPAGLMWGWRLISNSIPFADGAPYSDKSVKKVILLMTDGANTKSKKTGEKEHEGHDVAAANSVTRQVCQNIAAKKIRIYTIAFQVTDLTIKKLLQTCAANGGYYVSAASNSALKQAFEDIAESLIKLRLTK
;
A
#
# COMPACT_ATOMS: atom_id res chain seq x y z
N GLY A 1 -2.22 -18.43 -2.40
CA GLY A 1 -3.31 -17.46 -2.61
C GLY A 1 -3.21 -16.34 -1.60
N TYR A 2 -3.92 -15.24 -1.82
CA TYR A 2 -4.09 -14.17 -0.82
C TYR A 2 -4.72 -14.79 0.44
N SER A 3 -3.98 -14.93 1.54
CA SER A 3 -4.51 -15.53 2.80
C SER A 3 -5.42 -14.58 3.58
N THR A 4 -5.48 -13.32 3.16
CA THR A 4 -6.37 -12.28 3.70
C THR A 4 -7.41 -11.92 2.65
N GLY A 5 -8.69 -12.03 3.01
CA GLY A 5 -9.80 -11.64 2.14
C GLY A 5 -9.73 -10.17 1.71
N VAL A 6 -10.24 -9.87 0.51
CA VAL A 6 -10.42 -8.46 0.07
C VAL A 6 -11.27 -7.75 1.12
N PRO A 7 -10.93 -6.54 1.55
CA PRO A 7 -11.81 -5.76 2.42
C PRO A 7 -13.18 -5.62 1.77
N GLY A 8 -14.21 -6.08 2.49
CA GLY A 8 -15.60 -5.87 2.11
C GLY A 8 -16.01 -4.41 2.23
N LEU A 9 -17.21 -4.14 1.73
CA LEU A 9 -17.81 -2.82 1.55
C LEU A 9 -17.53 -1.89 2.74
N MET A 10 -17.01 -0.70 2.45
CA MET A 10 -17.16 0.43 3.35
C MET A 10 -18.55 0.99 3.04
N TRP A 11 -19.41 1.09 4.07
CA TRP A 11 -20.73 1.73 4.12
C TRP A 11 -21.78 1.38 3.03
N SER A 12 -23.00 1.00 3.44
CA SER A 12 -24.04 0.47 2.53
C SER A 12 -25.07 1.49 1.99
N TRP A 13 -24.90 2.80 2.20
CA TRP A 13 -25.84 3.81 1.68
C TRP A 13 -25.13 5.05 1.11
N ASN A 14 -25.18 5.21 -0.22
CA ASN A 14 -24.85 6.39 -1.06
C ASN A 14 -23.42 6.66 -1.60
N LYS A 15 -22.97 5.83 -2.56
CA LYS A 15 -21.87 6.12 -3.51
C LYS A 15 -20.51 6.45 -2.89
N CYS A 16 -19.71 5.40 -2.66
CA CYS A 16 -18.25 5.57 -2.53
C CYS A 16 -17.73 6.17 -3.83
N LYS A 17 -17.65 7.51 -3.86
CA LYS A 17 -16.96 8.27 -4.90
C LYS A 17 -15.46 8.17 -4.63
N SER A 18 -14.96 6.94 -4.61
CA SER A 18 -13.53 6.68 -4.65
C SER A 18 -13.06 6.86 -6.08
N SER A 19 -11.95 7.57 -6.26
CA SER A 19 -11.28 7.60 -7.55
C SER A 19 -10.86 6.19 -7.93
N PRO A 20 -11.21 5.69 -9.14
CA PRO A 20 -10.82 4.35 -9.56
C PRO A 20 -9.32 4.16 -9.48
N ILE A 21 -8.89 2.95 -9.14
CA ILE A 21 -7.47 2.62 -9.10
C ILE A 21 -6.90 2.61 -10.53
N THR A 22 -5.76 3.26 -10.73
CA THR A 22 -5.04 3.20 -12.01
C THR A 22 -4.40 1.82 -12.17
N ARG A 23 -4.73 1.11 -13.27
CA ARG A 23 -4.08 -0.17 -13.61
C ARG A 23 -2.59 0.01 -13.87
N LEU A 24 -1.85 -1.10 -13.84
CA LEU A 24 -0.42 -1.09 -14.15
C LEU A 24 -0.22 -0.58 -15.59
N THR A 25 0.59 0.47 -15.76
CA THR A 25 0.82 1.13 -17.05
C THR A 25 2.19 1.79 -17.09
N SER A 26 2.75 1.95 -18.28
CA SER A 26 3.95 2.77 -18.54
C SER A 26 3.61 4.19 -18.98
N ASN A 27 2.33 4.54 -19.15
CA ASN A 27 1.90 5.87 -19.58
C ASN A 27 1.92 6.86 -18.40
N ILE A 28 2.92 7.74 -18.40
CA ILE A 28 3.12 8.75 -17.34
C ILE A 28 1.95 9.72 -17.22
N THR A 29 1.27 10.06 -18.32
CA THR A 29 0.11 10.94 -18.31
C THR A 29 -1.05 10.26 -17.58
N THR A 30 -1.32 8.98 -17.87
CA THR A 30 -2.33 8.20 -17.14
C THR A 30 -2.03 8.13 -15.64
N ILE A 31 -0.75 7.95 -15.27
CA ILE A 31 -0.33 7.93 -13.86
C ILE A 31 -0.58 9.29 -13.20
N LYS A 32 -0.14 10.39 -13.82
CA LYS A 32 -0.33 11.75 -13.30
C LYS A 32 -1.81 12.09 -13.14
N SER A 33 -2.63 11.83 -14.15
CA SER A 33 -4.08 12.03 -14.06
C SER A 33 -4.72 11.20 -12.95
N GLY A 34 -4.25 9.97 -12.72
CA GLY A 34 -4.70 9.16 -11.59
C GLY A 34 -4.38 9.80 -10.24
N ILE A 35 -3.16 10.35 -10.10
CA ILE A 35 -2.71 11.04 -8.89
C ILE A 35 -3.52 12.33 -8.65
N ASP A 36 -3.67 13.16 -9.67
CA ASP A 36 -4.39 14.44 -9.57
C ASP A 36 -5.88 14.25 -9.23
N ASN A 37 -6.45 13.10 -9.61
CA ASN A 37 -7.81 12.73 -9.28
C ASN A 37 -7.97 12.14 -7.86
N MET A 38 -6.90 11.87 -7.12
CA MET A 38 -7.01 11.36 -5.75
C MET A 38 -7.58 12.43 -4.83
N GLN A 39 -8.64 12.07 -4.10
CA GLN A 39 -9.24 12.93 -3.09
C GLN A 39 -9.19 12.21 -1.74
N ALA A 40 -8.49 12.81 -0.77
CA ALA A 40 -8.51 12.30 0.60
C ALA A 40 -9.92 12.44 1.18
N ARG A 41 -10.51 11.34 1.63
CA ARG A 41 -11.87 11.29 2.20
C ARG A 41 -11.92 10.32 3.38
N ASP A 42 -12.78 10.67 4.34
CA ASP A 42 -13.23 9.83 5.44
C ASP A 42 -12.15 9.33 6.40
N LYS A 43 -11.81 8.04 6.31
CA LYS A 43 -11.12 7.27 7.35
C LYS A 43 -10.04 6.40 6.72
N THR A 44 -9.13 5.93 7.56
CA THR A 44 -7.92 5.23 7.14
C THR A 44 -8.06 3.74 7.38
N TYR A 45 -7.96 2.96 6.30
CA TYR A 45 -7.81 1.51 6.37
C TYR A 45 -6.67 1.04 5.46
N ILE A 46 -5.45 1.08 6.01
CA ILE A 46 -4.19 0.73 5.34
C ILE A 46 -4.23 -0.67 4.69
N PRO A 47 -4.81 -1.72 5.32
CA PRO A 47 -4.86 -3.04 4.71
C PRO A 47 -5.48 -3.05 3.30
N ALA A 48 -6.49 -2.22 3.03
CA ALA A 48 -7.14 -2.16 1.73
C ALA A 48 -6.18 -1.66 0.64
N GLY A 49 -5.54 -0.52 0.88
CA GLY A 49 -4.58 0.04 -0.07
C GLY A 49 -3.45 -0.93 -0.38
N LEU A 50 -2.91 -1.58 0.66
CA LEU A 50 -1.82 -2.54 0.50
C LEU A 50 -2.25 -3.79 -0.29
N MET A 51 -3.44 -4.35 -0.01
CA MET A 51 -3.94 -5.50 -0.75
C MET A 51 -4.27 -5.18 -2.20
N TRP A 52 -4.85 -4.01 -2.50
CA TRP A 52 -5.13 -3.60 -3.87
C TRP A 52 -3.86 -3.29 -4.66
N GLY A 53 -2.88 -2.62 -4.04
CA GLY A 53 -1.56 -2.43 -4.63
C GLY A 53 -0.88 -3.75 -4.96
N TRP A 54 -0.97 -4.74 -4.07
CA TRP A 54 -0.44 -6.08 -4.34
C TRP A 54 -1.16 -6.80 -5.50
N ARG A 55 -2.50 -6.67 -5.60
CA ARG A 55 -3.28 -7.25 -6.70
C ARG A 55 -2.90 -6.66 -8.06
N LEU A 56 -2.69 -5.35 -8.15
CA LEU A 56 -2.29 -4.68 -9.39
C LEU A 56 -0.97 -5.23 -9.95
N ILE A 57 0.01 -5.47 -9.09
CA ILE A 57 1.33 -5.94 -9.52
C ILE A 57 1.42 -7.48 -9.60
N SER A 58 0.31 -8.19 -9.37
CA SER A 58 0.24 -9.65 -9.44
C SER A 58 -0.11 -10.15 -10.83
N ASN A 59 0.27 -11.39 -11.15
CA ASN A 59 -0.22 -12.12 -12.32
C ASN A 59 -1.51 -12.90 -12.03
N SER A 60 -2.40 -12.36 -11.20
CA SER A 60 -3.63 -13.04 -10.81
C SER A 60 -4.82 -12.13 -11.01
N ILE A 61 -5.97 -12.73 -11.29
CA ILE A 61 -7.25 -12.01 -11.35
C ILE A 61 -7.45 -11.21 -10.04
N PRO A 62 -8.07 -10.02 -10.12
CA PRO A 62 -8.89 -9.51 -11.21
C PRO A 62 -8.15 -8.75 -12.33
N PHE A 63 -6.88 -8.39 -12.17
CA PHE A 63 -6.17 -7.59 -13.17
C PHE A 63 -5.21 -8.43 -14.02
N ALA A 64 -4.41 -9.27 -13.37
CA ALA A 64 -3.37 -10.09 -14.01
C ALA A 64 -2.38 -9.32 -14.91
N ASP A 65 -2.17 -8.02 -14.66
CA ASP A 65 -1.24 -7.18 -15.44
C ASP A 65 0.23 -7.40 -15.08
N GLY A 66 0.50 -7.86 -13.86
CA GLY A 66 1.86 -8.03 -13.37
C GLY A 66 2.50 -9.31 -13.91
N ALA A 67 3.82 -9.28 -14.14
CA ALA A 67 4.58 -10.49 -14.49
C ALA A 67 4.39 -11.64 -13.47
N PRO A 68 4.54 -12.91 -13.86
CA PRO A 68 4.50 -14.04 -12.93
C PRO A 68 5.47 -13.87 -11.75
N TYR A 69 5.14 -14.38 -10.56
CA TYR A 69 6.07 -14.35 -9.41
C TYR A 69 7.34 -15.18 -9.63
N SER A 70 7.31 -16.12 -10.58
CA SER A 70 8.47 -16.91 -11.00
C SER A 70 9.43 -16.14 -11.91
N ASP A 71 8.99 -15.03 -12.51
CA ASP A 71 9.82 -14.21 -13.37
C ASP A 71 10.82 -13.39 -12.53
N LYS A 72 12.07 -13.85 -12.52
CA LYS A 72 13.17 -13.20 -11.78
C LYS A 72 13.72 -11.96 -12.48
N SER A 73 13.38 -11.74 -13.76
CA SER A 73 13.85 -10.60 -14.54
C SER A 73 13.14 -9.30 -14.14
N VAL A 74 11.91 -9.44 -13.62
CA VAL A 74 11.06 -8.35 -13.14
C VAL A 74 11.19 -8.21 -11.62
N LYS A 75 11.52 -7.01 -11.17
CA LYS A 75 11.47 -6.65 -9.74
C LYS A 75 10.10 -6.06 -9.44
N LYS A 76 9.44 -6.61 -8.41
CA LYS A 76 8.14 -6.16 -7.93
C LYS A 76 8.30 -5.33 -6.68
N VAL A 77 7.68 -4.16 -6.66
CA VAL A 77 7.81 -3.17 -5.60
C VAL A 77 6.45 -2.56 -5.28
N ILE A 78 6.19 -2.32 -4.00
CA ILE A 78 5.06 -1.52 -3.51
C ILE A 78 5.63 -0.36 -2.70
N LEU A 79 5.12 0.85 -2.94
CA LEU A 79 5.34 2.01 -2.08
C LEU A 79 4.04 2.30 -1.35
N LEU A 80 4.06 2.17 -0.02
CA LEU A 80 2.93 2.47 0.86
C LEU A 80 3.18 3.79 1.58
N MET A 81 2.26 4.73 1.44
CA MET A 81 2.30 6.02 2.16
C MET A 81 1.05 6.16 3.02
N THR A 82 1.21 6.71 4.23
CA THR A 82 0.09 7.08 5.09
C THR A 82 0.45 8.28 5.95
N ASP A 83 -0.56 9.08 6.28
CA ASP A 83 -0.48 10.24 7.15
C ASP A 83 -0.93 9.97 8.60
N GLY A 84 -1.38 8.76 8.90
CA GLY A 84 -1.94 8.47 10.21
C GLY A 84 -2.18 6.98 10.49
N ALA A 85 -2.82 6.75 11.62
CA ALA A 85 -3.20 5.42 12.06
C ALA A 85 -4.39 4.86 11.28
N ASN A 86 -4.54 3.53 11.30
CA ASN A 86 -5.80 2.91 10.96
C ASN A 86 -6.91 3.47 11.88
N THR A 87 -8.03 3.89 11.30
CA THR A 87 -9.21 4.38 12.04
C THR A 87 -10.47 3.56 11.75
N LYS A 88 -10.33 2.56 10.86
CA LYS A 88 -11.36 1.57 10.54
C LYS A 88 -10.82 0.15 10.66
N SER A 89 -11.72 -0.80 10.86
CA SER A 89 -11.45 -2.24 10.94
C SER A 89 -12.63 -3.04 10.38
N LYS A 90 -12.42 -4.32 10.11
CA LYS A 90 -13.55 -5.24 9.91
C LYS A 90 -14.39 -5.27 11.19
N LYS A 91 -15.71 -5.16 11.07
CA LYS A 91 -16.62 -5.36 12.21
C LYS A 91 -16.86 -6.86 12.39
N THR A 92 -16.73 -7.35 13.62
CA THR A 92 -16.91 -8.78 13.95
C THR A 92 -18.31 -9.23 13.57
N GLY A 93 -18.42 -10.37 12.86
CA GLY A 93 -19.70 -10.89 12.38
C GLY A 93 -20.24 -10.21 11.11
N GLU A 94 -19.58 -9.16 10.60
CA GLU A 94 -20.03 -8.37 9.47
C GLU A 94 -19.06 -8.43 8.27
N LYS A 95 -19.56 -8.09 7.08
CA LYS A 95 -18.75 -8.03 5.85
C LYS A 95 -18.06 -6.67 5.71
N GLU A 96 -18.61 -5.68 6.41
CA GLU A 96 -18.28 -4.28 6.31
C GLU A 96 -17.03 -3.93 7.14
N HIS A 97 -16.27 -2.97 6.63
CA HIS A 97 -15.09 -2.42 7.33
C HIS A 97 -15.43 -1.13 8.09
N GLU A 98 -16.55 -1.15 8.81
CA GLU A 98 -17.06 -0.01 9.57
C GLU A 98 -16.67 -0.03 11.06
N GLY A 99 -15.99 -1.07 11.52
CA GLY A 99 -15.47 -1.17 12.89
C GLY A 99 -14.35 -0.18 13.19
N HIS A 100 -13.93 -0.11 14.45
CA HIS A 100 -12.93 0.85 14.93
C HIS A 100 -11.78 0.20 15.73
N ASP A 101 -11.58 -1.12 15.56
CA ASP A 101 -10.51 -1.84 16.25
C ASP A 101 -9.17 -1.61 15.52
N VAL A 102 -8.43 -0.61 16.01
CA VAL A 102 -7.12 -0.22 15.47
C VAL A 102 -6.10 -1.36 15.60
N ALA A 103 -6.14 -2.13 16.69
CA ALA A 103 -5.21 -3.24 16.90
C ALA A 103 -5.46 -4.37 15.89
N ALA A 104 -6.72 -4.72 15.65
CA ALA A 104 -7.10 -5.68 14.62
C ALA A 104 -6.68 -5.20 13.22
N ALA A 105 -6.94 -3.93 12.88
CA ALA A 105 -6.52 -3.37 11.59
C ALA A 105 -4.99 -3.39 11.41
N ASN A 106 -4.24 -3.02 12.45
CA ASN A 106 -2.77 -3.08 12.45
C ASN A 106 -2.25 -4.52 12.31
N SER A 107 -2.91 -5.49 12.94
CA SER A 107 -2.61 -6.92 12.80
C SER A 107 -2.79 -7.38 11.36
N VAL A 108 -3.91 -7.01 10.71
CA VAL A 108 -4.15 -7.32 9.30
C VAL A 108 -3.11 -6.63 8.40
N THR A 109 -2.76 -5.35 8.64
CA THR A 109 -1.69 -4.67 7.88
C THR A 109 -0.39 -5.47 7.96
N ARG A 110 0.01 -5.90 9.16
CA ARG A 110 1.23 -6.68 9.39
C ARG A 110 1.19 -8.01 8.64
N GLN A 111 0.07 -8.72 8.71
CA GLN A 111 -0.12 -9.99 8.01
C GLN A 111 -0.01 -9.82 6.48
N VAL A 112 -0.62 -8.77 5.92
CA VAL A 112 -0.53 -8.48 4.49
C VAL A 112 0.92 -8.15 4.10
N CYS A 113 1.64 -7.35 4.90
CA CYS A 113 3.07 -7.08 4.66
C CYS A 113 3.92 -8.36 4.65
N GLN A 114 3.69 -9.27 5.60
CA GLN A 114 4.39 -10.56 5.67
C GLN A 114 4.07 -11.43 4.45
N ASN A 115 2.81 -11.49 4.01
CA ASN A 115 2.40 -12.24 2.83
C ASN A 115 3.07 -11.70 1.54
N ILE A 116 3.16 -10.38 1.41
CA ILE A 116 3.83 -9.70 0.29
C ILE A 116 5.33 -10.00 0.32
N ALA A 117 5.95 -9.88 1.49
CA ALA A 117 7.37 -10.17 1.68
C ALA A 117 7.70 -11.63 1.35
N ALA A 118 6.83 -12.58 1.71
CA ALA A 118 6.97 -14.00 1.37
C ALA A 118 6.94 -14.26 -0.16
N LYS A 119 6.38 -13.34 -0.95
CA LYS A 119 6.46 -13.36 -2.42
C LYS A 119 7.70 -12.64 -2.98
N LYS A 120 8.65 -12.27 -2.12
CA LYS A 120 9.89 -11.55 -2.47
C LYS A 120 9.63 -10.19 -3.14
N ILE A 121 8.48 -9.59 -2.82
CA ILE A 121 8.12 -8.23 -3.22
C ILE A 121 8.70 -7.28 -2.18
N ARG A 122 9.38 -6.22 -2.62
CA ARG A 122 9.91 -5.19 -1.72
C ARG A 122 8.83 -4.18 -1.39
N ILE A 123 8.73 -3.80 -0.13
CA ILE A 123 7.78 -2.80 0.35
C ILE A 123 8.56 -1.59 0.84
N TYR A 124 8.32 -0.45 0.22
CA TYR A 124 8.78 0.85 0.67
C TYR A 124 7.64 1.51 1.45
N THR A 125 7.98 2.22 2.52
CA THR A 125 6.96 2.86 3.36
C THR A 125 7.33 4.30 3.68
N ILE A 126 6.33 5.18 3.65
CA ILE A 126 6.44 6.58 4.04
C ILE A 126 5.39 6.88 5.11
N ALA A 127 5.84 7.28 6.29
CA ALA A 127 5.02 7.90 7.33
C ALA A 127 5.07 9.42 7.13
N PHE A 128 4.00 10.01 6.62
CA PHE A 128 3.91 11.46 6.38
C PHE A 128 3.26 12.15 7.59
N GLN A 129 3.98 13.00 8.30
CA GLN A 129 3.48 13.73 9.48
C GLN A 129 2.90 12.84 10.60
N VAL A 130 3.23 11.55 10.60
CA VAL A 130 2.80 10.61 11.64
C VAL A 130 3.59 10.86 12.92
N THR A 131 2.90 10.98 14.06
CA THR A 131 3.51 11.04 15.40
C THR A 131 3.37 9.72 16.17
N ASP A 132 2.33 8.93 15.85
CA ASP A 132 2.07 7.63 16.46
C ASP A 132 3.23 6.64 16.24
N LEU A 133 3.89 6.26 17.34
CA LEU A 133 5.04 5.36 17.34
C LEU A 133 4.67 3.92 16.96
N THR A 134 3.44 3.48 17.26
CA THR A 134 2.94 2.15 16.89
C THR A 134 2.85 2.03 15.38
N ILE A 135 2.32 3.08 14.72
CA ILE A 135 2.21 3.12 13.26
C ILE A 135 3.57 3.25 12.59
N LYS A 136 4.46 4.10 13.12
CA LYS A 136 5.85 4.16 12.64
C LYS A 136 6.52 2.79 12.70
N LYS A 137 6.39 2.08 13.83
CA LYS A 137 6.97 0.73 14.00
C LYS A 137 6.33 -0.29 13.06
N LEU A 138 5.03 -0.20 12.81
CA LEU A 138 4.33 -1.05 11.85
C LEU A 138 4.89 -0.87 10.43
N LEU A 139 5.02 0.39 9.97
CA LEU A 139 5.56 0.70 8.65
C LEU A 139 7.02 0.28 8.50
N GLN A 140 7.85 0.56 9.51
CA GLN A 140 9.23 0.06 9.58
C GLN A 140 9.29 -1.47 9.44
N THR A 141 8.41 -2.18 10.15
CA THR A 141 8.36 -3.65 10.08
C THR A 141 7.96 -4.12 8.67
N CYS A 142 6.99 -3.45 8.03
CA CYS A 142 6.58 -3.78 6.66
C CYS A 142 7.73 -3.60 5.65
N ALA A 143 8.60 -2.62 5.84
CA ALA A 143 9.73 -2.35 4.95
C ALA A 143 10.97 -3.23 5.22
N ALA A 144 10.98 -4.04 6.28
CA ALA A 144 12.18 -4.75 6.73
C ALA A 144 12.74 -5.79 5.73
N ASN A 145 11.95 -6.25 4.75
CA ASN A 145 12.38 -7.22 3.74
C ASN A 145 13.13 -6.56 2.56
N GLY A 146 14.20 -5.82 2.86
CA GLY A 146 15.01 -5.12 1.85
C GLY A 146 14.29 -3.98 1.15
N GLY A 147 13.27 -3.41 1.78
CA GLY A 147 12.65 -2.15 1.41
C GLY A 147 13.30 -0.98 2.13
N TYR A 148 12.57 0.14 2.21
CA TYR A 148 13.03 1.36 2.89
C TYR A 148 11.87 2.02 3.61
N TYR A 149 12.13 2.57 4.79
CA TYR A 149 11.16 3.32 5.58
C TYR A 149 11.64 4.76 5.71
N VAL A 150 10.72 5.71 5.49
CA VAL A 150 10.95 7.13 5.69
C VAL A 150 9.87 7.72 6.59
N SER A 151 10.28 8.56 7.54
CA SER A 151 9.39 9.43 8.29
C SER A 151 9.53 10.85 7.76
N ALA A 152 8.57 11.31 6.98
CA ALA A 152 8.58 12.65 6.38
C ALA A 152 7.72 13.61 7.22
N ALA A 153 8.33 14.65 7.81
CA ALA A 153 7.61 15.61 8.66
C ALA A 153 6.99 16.80 7.89
N SER A 154 7.32 16.97 6.61
CA SER A 154 6.91 18.11 5.79
C SER A 154 6.80 17.73 4.32
N ASN A 155 6.16 18.57 3.50
CA ASN A 155 6.07 18.37 2.06
C ASN A 155 7.46 18.27 1.39
N SER A 156 8.42 19.07 1.86
CA SER A 156 9.81 18.99 1.38
C SER A 156 10.44 17.64 1.71
N ALA A 157 10.28 17.17 2.96
CA ALA A 157 10.77 15.85 3.37
C ALA A 157 10.05 14.71 2.62
N LEU A 158 8.78 14.89 2.28
CA LEU A 158 8.02 13.93 1.48
C LEU A 158 8.55 13.84 0.05
N LYS A 159 8.83 14.98 -0.58
CA LYS A 159 9.45 15.04 -1.90
C LYS A 159 10.82 14.33 -1.89
N GLN A 160 11.66 14.63 -0.90
CA GLN A 160 12.94 13.96 -0.72
C GLN A 160 12.78 12.45 -0.54
N ALA A 161 11.78 12.01 0.24
CA ALA A 161 11.51 10.59 0.43
C ALA A 161 11.22 9.86 -0.89
N PHE A 162 10.44 10.45 -1.79
CA PHE A 162 10.19 9.87 -3.11
C PHE A 162 11.45 9.85 -3.99
N GLU A 163 12.28 10.89 -3.94
CA GLU A 163 13.56 10.97 -4.66
C GLU A 163 14.53 9.87 -4.20
N ASP A 164 14.72 9.71 -2.89
CA ASP A 164 15.57 8.67 -2.31
C ASP A 164 15.11 7.26 -2.70
N ILE A 165 13.79 7.03 -2.70
CA ILE A 165 13.22 5.75 -3.11
C ILE A 165 13.47 5.51 -4.60
N ALA A 166 13.28 6.53 -5.46
CA ALA A 166 13.54 6.42 -6.89
C ALA A 166 15.01 6.06 -7.16
N GLU A 167 15.96 6.69 -6.48
CA GLU A 167 17.38 6.34 -6.57
C GLU A 167 17.65 4.89 -6.14
N SER A 168 17.03 4.44 -5.05
CA SER A 168 17.18 3.06 -4.59
C SER A 168 16.71 2.06 -5.66
N LEU A 169 15.62 2.38 -6.38
CA LEU A 169 15.08 1.54 -7.45
C LEU A 169 15.98 1.53 -8.69
N ILE A 170 16.65 2.65 -9.00
CA ILE A 170 17.64 2.72 -10.07
C ILE A 170 18.85 1.86 -9.73
N LYS A 171 19.41 1.98 -8.51
CA LYS A 171 20.54 1.14 -8.06
C LYS A 171 20.20 -0.34 -8.19
N LEU A 172 18.99 -0.74 -7.79
CA LEU A 172 18.51 -2.12 -7.93
C LEU A 172 18.38 -2.61 -9.37
N ARG A 173 18.19 -1.69 -10.33
CA ARG A 173 18.17 -2.02 -11.76
C ARG A 173 19.57 -2.23 -12.31
N LEU A 174 20.57 -1.53 -11.76
CA LEU A 174 21.96 -1.53 -12.23
C LEU A 174 22.81 -2.68 -11.65
N THR A 175 22.47 -3.23 -10.47
CA THR A 175 23.18 -4.37 -9.87
C THR A 175 22.81 -5.72 -10.52
N LYS A 176 22.62 -5.75 -11.84
CA LYS A 176 22.32 -6.97 -12.61
C LYS A 176 23.58 -7.58 -13.19
#